data_AF-A0A3D2RY44-F1
#
_entry.id   AF-A0A3D2RY44-F1
#
_cell.length_a   1.000
_cell.length_b   1.000
_cell.length_c   1.000
_cell.angle_alpha   90.00
_cell.angle_beta   90.00
_cell.angle_gamma   90.00
#
_symmetry.space_group_name_H-M   'P 1'
#
loop_
_entity.id
_entity.type
_entity.pdbx_description
1 polymer ?
#
loop_
_entity_poly.entity_id
_entity_poly.type
_entity_poly.pdbx_seq_one_letter_code
_entity_poly.pdbx_strand_id
1 'polypeptide(L)'
;MVEVRQTYQQALKTVKRARKKVQKRGEKYIDYWIGRLEFGIGYLEMIFAVRQASIAETNGKPAEANHHAKIALEFACRALASYANVAQDRSDLGSIAVMNEYVHRPLKAKISEMNQ
;
A
#
# COMPACT_ATOMS: atom_id res chain seq x y z
N MET A 1 -11.16 4.86 -9.09
CA MET A 1 -9.93 4.25 -8.53
C MET A 1 -8.79 4.13 -9.53
N VAL A 2 -9.03 3.63 -10.76
CA VAL A 2 -7.97 3.51 -11.79
C VAL A 2 -7.32 4.87 -12.11
N GLU A 3 -8.13 5.90 -12.33
CA GLU A 3 -7.65 7.27 -12.60
C GLU A 3 -6.81 7.84 -11.44
N VAL A 4 -7.26 7.65 -10.19
CA VAL A 4 -6.52 8.09 -9.01
C VAL A 4 -5.15 7.40 -8.92
N ARG A 5 -5.09 6.08 -9.14
CA ARG A 5 -3.83 5.34 -9.16
C ARG A 5 -2.88 5.86 -10.25
N GLN A 6 -3.39 6.13 -11.45
CA GLN A 6 -2.60 6.67 -12.55
C GLN A 6 -2.03 8.06 -12.21
N THR A 7 -2.82 8.92 -11.58
CA THR A 7 -2.36 10.23 -11.10
C THR A 7 -1.21 10.09 -10.10
N TYR A 8 -1.32 9.16 -9.15
CA TYR A 8 -0.25 8.89 -8.17
C TYR A 8 1.01 8.33 -8.85
N GLN A 9 0.86 7.42 -9.81
CA GLN A 9 1.97 6.86 -10.59
C GLN A 9 2.69 7.96 -11.41
N GLN A 10 1.94 8.87 -12.02
CA GLN A 10 2.50 9.99 -12.76
C GLN A 10 3.19 11.00 -11.84
N ALA A 11 2.63 11.26 -10.66
CA ALA A 11 3.29 12.06 -9.62
C ALA A 11 4.61 11.40 -9.20
N LEU A 12 4.61 10.09 -8.90
CA LEU A 12 5.81 9.35 -8.52
C LEU A 12 6.90 9.43 -9.61
N LYS A 13 6.52 9.26 -10.87
CA LYS A 13 7.44 9.40 -12.01
C LYS A 13 8.06 10.80 -12.07
N THR A 14 7.26 11.83 -11.82
CA THR A 14 7.72 13.23 -11.81
C THR A 14 8.69 13.48 -10.66
N VAL A 15 8.34 13.06 -9.44
CA VAL A 15 9.18 13.25 -8.25
C VAL A 15 10.49 12.45 -8.36
N LYS A 16 10.46 11.21 -8.89
CA LYS A 16 11.69 10.43 -9.18
C LYS A 16 12.60 11.11 -10.20
N ARG A 17 12.06 11.84 -11.17
CA ARG A 17 12.87 12.66 -12.10
C ARG A 17 13.47 13.87 -11.39
N ALA A 18 12.72 14.52 -10.51
CA ALA A 18 13.23 15.62 -9.69
C ALA A 18 14.36 15.17 -8.75
N ARG A 19 14.25 13.97 -8.17
CA ARG A 19 15.28 13.37 -7.30
C ARG A 19 16.66 13.27 -7.94
N LYS A 20 16.72 13.10 -9.26
CA LYS A 20 17.97 13.03 -10.03
C LYS A 20 18.63 14.39 -10.26
N LYS A 21 17.91 15.49 -10.05
CA LYS A 21 18.33 16.86 -10.35
C LYS A 21 18.49 17.72 -9.09
N VAL A 22 17.95 17.28 -7.96
CA VAL A 22 17.97 18.04 -6.71
C VAL A 22 19.36 18.06 -6.10
N GLN A 23 19.72 19.16 -5.46
CA GLN A 23 20.94 19.25 -4.64
C GLN A 23 20.83 18.34 -3.41
N LYS A 24 21.96 17.91 -2.87
CA LYS A 24 22.06 17.03 -1.69
C LYS A 24 21.14 17.43 -0.52
N ARG A 25 21.02 18.74 -0.24
CA ARG A 25 20.16 19.27 0.82
C ARG A 25 18.66 18.98 0.64
N GLY A 26 18.19 18.84 -0.60
CA GLY A 26 16.78 18.60 -0.93
C GLY A 26 16.43 17.13 -1.11
N GLU A 27 17.42 16.24 -1.09
CA GLU A 27 17.22 14.80 -1.33
C GLU A 27 16.24 14.18 -0.34
N LYS A 28 16.45 14.40 0.96
CA LYS A 28 15.58 13.86 2.02
C LYS A 28 14.11 14.28 1.86
N TYR A 29 13.89 15.53 1.48
CA TYR A 29 12.54 16.05 1.25
C TYR A 29 11.87 15.36 0.05
N ILE A 30 12.62 15.12 -1.03
CA ILE A 30 12.10 14.42 -2.20
C ILE A 30 11.87 12.93 -1.89
N ASP A 31 12.79 12.30 -1.16
CA ASP A 31 12.69 10.89 -0.74
C ASP A 31 11.45 10.66 0.15
N TYR A 32 11.14 11.62 1.03
CA TYR A 32 9.91 11.61 1.82
C TYR A 32 8.64 11.51 0.96
N TRP A 33 8.54 12.34 -0.08
CA TRP A 33 7.40 12.30 -0.99
C TRP A 33 7.38 11.06 -1.89
N ILE A 34 8.54 10.54 -2.28
CA ILE A 34 8.64 9.26 -3.01
C ILE A 34 8.02 8.14 -2.18
N GLY A 35 8.45 7.97 -0.94
CA GLY A 35 7.95 6.89 -0.08
C GLY A 35 6.45 7.01 0.20
N ARG A 36 5.93 8.23 0.40
CA ARG A 36 4.48 8.44 0.57
C ARG A 36 3.66 8.17 -0.69
N LEU A 37 4.18 8.48 -1.87
CA LEU A 37 3.52 8.14 -3.13
C LEU A 37 3.54 6.63 -3.38
N GLU A 38 4.66 5.96 -3.05
CA GLU A 38 4.77 4.49 -3.12
C GLU A 38 3.79 3.81 -2.16
N PHE A 39 3.67 4.33 -0.93
CA PHE A 39 2.63 3.91 0.01
C PHE A 39 1.23 4.08 -0.58
N GLY A 40 0.90 5.26 -1.12
CA GLY A 40 -0.42 5.53 -1.69
C GLY A 40 -0.79 4.61 -2.85
N ILE A 41 0.17 4.31 -3.74
CA ILE A 41 -0.03 3.36 -4.84
C ILE A 41 -0.30 1.95 -4.30
N GLY A 42 0.56 1.47 -3.39
CA GLY A 42 0.39 0.13 -2.80
C GLY A 42 -0.91 -0.01 -2.00
N TYR A 43 -1.34 1.04 -1.31
CA TYR A 43 -2.63 1.07 -0.61
C TYR A 43 -3.82 0.93 -1.57
N LEU A 44 -3.80 1.61 -2.71
CA LEU A 44 -4.85 1.48 -3.73
C LEU A 44 -4.86 0.09 -4.38
N GLU A 45 -3.68 -0.50 -4.61
CA GLU A 45 -3.56 -1.87 -5.12
C GLU A 45 -4.09 -2.90 -4.12
N MET A 46 -3.80 -2.71 -2.83
CA MET A 46 -4.37 -3.51 -1.75
C MET A 46 -5.90 -3.43 -1.73
N ILE A 47 -6.50 -2.23 -1.80
CA ILE A 47 -7.97 -2.07 -1.84
C ILE A 47 -8.57 -2.82 -3.03
N PHE A 48 -7.93 -2.74 -4.20
CA PHE A 48 -8.41 -3.45 -5.37
C PHE A 48 -8.39 -4.97 -5.15
N ALA A 49 -7.31 -5.51 -4.59
CA ALA A 49 -7.18 -6.93 -4.28
C ALA A 49 -8.19 -7.40 -3.22
N VAL A 50 -8.44 -6.61 -2.16
CA VAL A 50 -9.51 -6.89 -1.18
C VAL A 50 -10.87 -6.97 -1.87
N ARG A 51 -11.17 -6.05 -2.78
CA ARG A 51 -12.42 -6.07 -3.54
C ARG A 51 -12.53 -7.34 -4.39
N GLN A 52 -11.46 -7.75 -5.07
CA GLN A 52 -11.48 -9.00 -5.84
C GLN A 52 -11.69 -10.23 -4.95
N ALA A 53 -11.08 -10.26 -3.77
CA ALA A 53 -11.29 -11.33 -2.79
C ALA A 53 -12.78 -11.43 -2.38
N SER A 54 -13.41 -10.28 -2.08
CA SER A 54 -14.84 -10.22 -1.72
C SER A 54 -15.77 -10.65 -2.87
N ILE A 55 -15.46 -10.27 -4.11
CA ILE A 55 -16.23 -10.70 -5.29
C ILE A 55 -16.11 -12.21 -5.47
N ALA A 56 -14.91 -12.78 -5.37
CA ALA A 56 -14.70 -14.22 -5.48
C ALA A 56 -15.40 -14.99 -4.35
N GLU A 57 -15.36 -14.47 -3.11
CA GLU A 57 -16.06 -15.06 -1.96
C GLU A 57 -17.58 -15.08 -2.19
N THR A 58 -18.16 -13.96 -2.65
CA THR A 58 -19.59 -13.84 -2.98
C THR A 58 -20.01 -14.80 -4.09
N ASN A 59 -19.11 -15.06 -5.04
CA ASN A 59 -19.35 -15.97 -6.16
C ASN A 59 -19.09 -17.45 -5.81
N GLY A 60 -18.83 -17.78 -4.54
CA GLY A 60 -18.59 -19.16 -4.12
C GLY A 60 -17.25 -19.73 -4.62
N LYS A 61 -16.25 -18.88 -4.84
CA LYS A 61 -14.91 -19.26 -5.32
C LYS A 61 -13.85 -19.07 -4.22
N PRO A 62 -13.80 -19.94 -3.21
CA PRO A 62 -12.97 -19.75 -2.02
C PRO A 62 -11.46 -19.73 -2.32
N ALA A 63 -10.99 -20.53 -3.26
CA ALA A 63 -9.58 -20.55 -3.65
C ALA A 63 -9.14 -19.22 -4.31
N GLU A 64 -9.98 -18.65 -5.17
CA GLU A 64 -9.75 -17.35 -5.82
C GLU A 64 -9.82 -16.21 -4.80
N ALA A 65 -10.76 -16.28 -3.86
CA ALA A 65 -10.89 -15.32 -2.77
C ALA A 65 -9.62 -15.28 -1.89
N ASN A 66 -9.13 -16.45 -1.48
CA ASN A 66 -7.91 -16.60 -0.69
C ASN A 66 -6.67 -16.10 -1.45
N HIS A 67 -6.57 -16.41 -2.75
CA HIS A 67 -5.49 -15.90 -3.60
C HIS A 67 -5.45 -14.36 -3.61
N HIS A 68 -6.59 -13.71 -3.86
CA HIS A 68 -6.67 -12.26 -3.85
C HIS A 68 -6.45 -11.64 -2.46
N ALA A 69 -6.89 -12.30 -1.39
CA ALA A 69 -6.61 -11.85 -0.02
C ALA A 69 -5.10 -11.86 0.29
N LYS A 70 -4.37 -12.91 -0.14
CA LYS A 70 -2.90 -12.98 -0.01
C LYS A 70 -2.20 -11.88 -0.80
N ILE A 71 -2.66 -11.58 -2.02
CA ILE A 71 -2.16 -10.45 -2.81
C ILE A 71 -2.41 -9.12 -2.08
N ALA A 72 -3.59 -8.94 -1.49
CA ALA A 72 -3.90 -7.74 -0.72
C ALA A 72 -2.94 -7.56 0.48
N LEU A 73 -2.64 -8.65 1.19
CA LEU A 73 -1.68 -8.62 2.30
C LEU A 73 -0.26 -8.25 1.82
N GLU A 74 0.19 -8.79 0.68
CA GLU A 74 1.48 -8.45 0.11
C GLU A 74 1.58 -6.95 -0.22
N PHE A 75 0.57 -6.39 -0.88
CA PHE A 75 0.50 -4.96 -1.16
C PHE A 75 0.47 -4.12 0.12
N ALA A 76 -0.28 -4.55 1.14
CA ALA A 76 -0.31 -3.88 2.44
C ALA A 76 1.08 -3.81 3.08
N CYS A 77 1.80 -4.93 3.12
CA CYS A 77 3.16 -5.02 3.66
C CYS A 77 4.12 -4.10 2.90
N ARG A 78 4.09 -4.13 1.57
CA ARG A 78 4.96 -3.29 0.73
C ARG A 78 4.66 -1.80 0.90
N ALA A 79 3.39 -1.43 0.95
CA ALA A 79 2.97 -0.06 1.18
C ALA A 79 3.47 0.43 2.56
N LEU A 80 3.23 -0.35 3.61
CA LEU A 80 3.67 -0.03 4.96
C LEU A 80 5.18 0.10 5.08
N ALA A 81 5.95 -0.79 4.44
CA ALA A 81 7.40 -0.67 4.40
C ALA A 81 7.86 0.63 3.72
N SER A 82 7.21 1.01 2.61
CA SER A 82 7.52 2.26 1.90
C SER A 82 7.25 3.49 2.77
N TYR A 83 6.16 3.48 3.54
CA TYR A 83 5.84 4.57 4.46
C TYR A 83 6.79 4.60 5.67
N ALA A 84 7.08 3.45 6.26
CA ALA A 84 7.99 3.33 7.40
C ALA A 84 9.41 3.83 7.09
N ASN A 85 9.90 3.57 5.87
CA ASN A 85 11.23 4.02 5.42
C ASN A 85 11.38 5.55 5.38
N VAL A 86 10.26 6.28 5.31
CA VAL A 86 10.25 7.74 5.18
C VAL A 86 9.54 8.44 6.34
N ALA A 87 9.08 7.70 7.34
CA ALA A 87 8.39 8.28 8.50
C ALA A 87 9.33 9.24 9.23
N GLN A 88 8.86 10.46 9.49
CA GLN A 88 9.66 11.52 10.10
C GLN A 88 9.04 12.09 11.38
N ASP A 89 7.73 11.91 11.59
CA ASP A 89 7.01 12.48 12.73
C ASP A 89 6.06 11.49 13.42
N ARG A 90 5.45 11.94 14.53
CA ARG A 90 4.49 11.13 15.31
C ARG A 90 3.19 10.86 14.56
N SER A 91 2.82 11.69 13.60
CA SER A 91 1.64 11.50 12.76
C SER A 91 1.86 10.35 11.77
N ASP A 92 3.05 10.27 11.17
CA ASP A 92 3.45 9.15 10.31
C ASP A 92 3.43 7.83 11.10
N LEU A 93 4.03 7.83 12.29
CA LEU A 93 4.04 6.65 13.16
C LEU A 93 2.63 6.22 13.60
N GLY A 94 1.76 7.19 13.91
CA GLY A 94 0.36 6.93 14.22
C GLY A 94 -0.39 6.32 13.04
N SER A 95 -0.16 6.83 11.82
CA SER A 95 -0.74 6.29 10.59
C SER A 95 -0.31 4.83 10.35
N ILE A 96 0.97 4.52 10.54
CA ILE A 96 1.51 3.16 10.42
C ILE A 96 0.89 2.23 11.46
N ALA A 97 0.75 2.68 12.71
CA ALA A 97 0.12 1.89 13.77
C ALA A 97 -1.35 1.56 13.45
N VAL A 98 -2.12 2.55 12.98
CA VAL A 98 -3.51 2.35 12.55
C VAL A 98 -3.59 1.36 11.39
N MET A 99 -2.73 1.48 10.39
CA MET A 99 -2.69 0.55 9.27
C MET A 99 -2.32 -0.88 9.70
N ASN A 100 -1.41 -1.03 10.66
CA ASN A 100 -1.10 -2.35 11.21
C ASN A 100 -2.30 -2.97 11.95
N GLU A 101 -3.01 -2.17 12.74
CA GLU A 101 -4.14 -2.62 13.54
C GLU A 101 -5.36 -2.99 12.69
N TYR A 102 -5.71 -2.14 11.72
CA TYR A 102 -6.98 -2.26 11.01
C TYR A 102 -6.86 -2.80 9.58
N VAL A 103 -5.65 -2.97 9.05
CA VAL A 103 -5.45 -3.53 7.69
C VAL A 103 -4.61 -4.79 7.75
N HIS A 104 -3.37 -4.72 8.24
CA HIS A 104 -2.47 -5.88 8.21
C HIS A 104 -2.96 -7.04 9.10
N ARG A 105 -3.29 -6.77 10.37
CA ARG A 105 -3.76 -7.81 11.31
C ARG A 105 -5.07 -8.46 10.83
N PRO A 106 -6.11 -7.71 10.42
CA PRO A 106 -7.36 -8.31 9.96
C PRO A 106 -7.22 -9.11 8.67
N LEU A 107 -6.41 -8.64 7.70
CA LEU A 107 -6.14 -9.41 6.48
C LEU A 107 -5.48 -10.75 6.79
N LYS A 108 -4.48 -10.76 7.68
CA LYS A 108 -3.81 -11.98 8.10
C LYS A 108 -4.76 -12.95 8.82
N ALA A 109 -5.64 -12.44 9.67
CA ALA A 109 -6.66 -13.23 10.35
C ALA A 109 -7.62 -13.87 9.35
N LYS A 110 -8.20 -13.07 8.43
CA LYS A 110 -9.14 -13.57 7.41
C LYS A 110 -8.52 -14.62 6.49
N ILE A 111 -7.26 -14.44 6.07
CA ILE A 111 -6.54 -15.45 5.27
C ILE A 111 -6.38 -16.76 6.07
N SER A 112 -6.12 -16.67 7.37
CA SER A 112 -5.96 -17.84 8.23
C SER A 112 -7.28 -18.61 8.36
N GLU A 113 -8.40 -17.90 8.55
CA GLU A 113 -9.75 -18.48 8.55
C GLU A 113 -10.08 -19.18 7.23
N MET A 114 -9.70 -18.61 6.08
CA MET A 114 -9.92 -19.20 4.75
C MET A 114 -9.07 -20.45 4.45
N ASN A 115 -8.03 -20.72 5.24
CA ASN A 115 -7.17 -21.90 5.05
C ASN A 115 -7.55 -23.08 5.98
N GLN A 116 -8.48 -22.87 6.91
CA GLN A 116 -9.03 -23.92 7.78
C GLN A 116 -10.19 -24.63 7.10
#